data_AF-A0A5J4PKF5-F1
#
_entry.id   AF-A0A5J4PKF5-F1
#
_cell.length_a   1.000
_cell.length_b   1.000
_cell.length_c   1.000
_cell.angle_alpha   90.00
_cell.angle_beta   90.00
_cell.angle_gamma   90.00
#
_symmetry.space_group_name_H-M   'P 1'
#
loop_
_entity.id
_entity.type
_entity.pdbx_description
1 polymer ?
#
loop_
_entity_poly.entity_id
_entity_poly.type
_entity_poly.pdbx_seq_one_letter_code
_entity_poly.pdbx_strand_id
1 'polypeptide(L)'
;MFLVVKQLQESLPETLSTKMIADYRLMSLTEALHNIHFPQNPDLLKKAQYRLKFEELFYIQLNILKYATDRRQKYRGHIFDTVG
;
A
#
# COMPACT_ATOMS: atom_id res chain seq x y z
N MET A 1 -1.04 19.14 13.17
CA MET A 1 -1.28 17.79 12.64
C MET A 1 -0.26 16.78 13.21
N PHE A 2 -0.09 16.72 14.54
CA PHE A 2 0.88 15.81 15.19
C PHE A 2 0.32 15.16 16.47
N LEU A 3 -0.73 15.73 17.06
CA LEU A 3 -1.29 15.28 18.34
C LEU A 3 -2.03 13.94 18.24
N VAL A 4 -2.71 13.68 17.11
CA VAL A 4 -3.56 12.50 16.95
C VAL A 4 -2.74 11.20 16.98
N VAL A 5 -1.57 11.19 16.32
CA VAL A 5 -0.71 9.98 16.30
C VAL A 5 -0.15 9.66 17.68
N LYS A 6 0.11 10.67 18.51
CA LYS A 6 0.56 10.48 19.89
C LYS A 6 -0.56 9.94 20.82
N GLN A 7 -1.81 10.15 20.44
CA GLN A 7 -3.00 9.68 21.18
C GLN A 7 -3.42 8.26 20.78
N LEU A 8 -2.88 7.71 19.69
CA LEU A 8 -3.07 6.31 19.32
C LEU A 8 -2.28 5.42 20.28
N GLN A 9 -2.94 4.99 21.36
CA GLN A 9 -2.38 4.00 22.29
C GLN A 9 -2.56 2.56 21.79
N GLU A 10 -3.53 2.34 20.90
CA GLU A 10 -3.83 1.03 20.34
C GLU A 10 -3.09 0.81 19.01
N SER A 11 -2.67 -0.43 18.76
CA SER A 11 -2.12 -0.79 17.46
C SER A 11 -3.21 -0.65 16.41
N LEU A 12 -2.92 0.14 15.37
CA LEU A 12 -3.78 0.21 14.20
C LEU A 12 -3.83 -1.17 13.52
N PRO A 13 -5.00 -1.53 12.95
CA PRO A 13 -5.10 -2.74 12.16
C PRO A 13 -4.19 -2.64 10.94
N GLU A 14 -3.50 -3.74 10.63
CA GLU A 14 -2.68 -3.81 9.42
C GLU A 14 -3.54 -3.76 8.15
N THR A 15 -3.00 -3.09 7.14
CA THR A 15 -3.61 -2.91 5.82
C THR A 15 -3.11 -3.93 4.79
N LEU A 16 -1.94 -4.51 5.04
CA LEU A 16 -1.31 -5.53 4.21
C LEU A 16 -1.40 -6.91 4.86
N SER A 17 -1.38 -7.96 4.03
CA SER A 17 -1.34 -9.33 4.55
C SER A 17 -0.04 -9.61 5.31
N THR A 18 -0.11 -10.47 6.33
CA THR A 18 1.06 -10.91 7.11
C THR A 18 2.17 -11.49 6.24
N LYS A 19 1.80 -12.21 5.18
CA LYS A 19 2.74 -12.74 4.18
C LYS A 19 3.52 -11.62 3.48
N MET A 20 2.84 -10.58 2.99
CA MET A 20 3.54 -9.45 2.35
C MET A 20 4.47 -8.71 3.31
N ILE A 21 4.03 -8.52 4.55
CA ILE A 21 4.85 -7.87 5.58
C ILE A 21 6.15 -8.66 5.79
N ALA A 22 6.05 -9.98 5.89
CA ALA A 22 7.21 -10.86 6.03
C ALA A 22 8.11 -10.88 4.78
N ASP A 23 7.53 -11.09 3.60
CA ASP A 23 8.27 -11.25 2.34
C ASP A 23 9.08 -9.99 1.99
N TYR A 24 8.51 -8.81 2.23
CA TYR A 24 9.15 -7.52 1.92
C TYR A 24 9.84 -6.86 3.13
N ARG A 25 9.91 -7.55 4.28
CA ARG A 25 10.52 -7.08 5.54
C ARG A 25 10.04 -5.70 5.96
N LEU A 26 8.72 -5.52 5.88
CA LEU A 26 8.04 -4.27 6.18
C LEU A 26 7.89 -4.11 7.69
N MET A 27 8.07 -2.88 8.20
CA MET A 27 7.69 -2.59 9.59
C MET A 27 6.16 -2.51 9.72
N SER A 28 5.63 -2.67 10.93
CA SER A 28 4.18 -2.54 11.15
C SER A 28 3.67 -1.15 10.78
N LEU A 29 2.40 -1.03 10.42
CA LEU A 29 1.77 0.24 10.08
C LEU A 29 1.85 1.22 11.25
N THR A 30 1.55 0.75 12.46
CA THR A 30 1.63 1.55 13.69
C THR A 30 3.03 2.11 13.91
N GLU A 31 4.08 1.29 13.79
CA GLU A 31 5.45 1.74 13.96
C GLU A 31 5.89 2.69 12.83
N ALA A 32 5.44 2.46 11.60
CA ALA A 32 5.76 3.33 10.46
C ALA A 32 5.16 4.72 10.65
N LEU A 33 3.89 4.79 11.06
CA LEU A 33 3.22 6.05 11.37
C LEU A 33 3.85 6.75 12.57
N HIS A 34 4.25 6.01 13.61
CA HIS A 34 4.96 6.64 14.73
C HIS A 34 6.32 7.21 14.28
N ASN A 35 7.14 6.43 13.57
CA ASN A 35 8.50 6.84 13.20
C ASN A 35 8.56 7.85 12.05
N ILE A 36 7.53 7.98 11.20
CA ILE A 36 7.49 9.04 10.20
C ILE A 36 7.25 10.42 10.85
N HIS A 37 6.52 10.47 11.96
CA HIS A 37 6.23 11.70 12.69
C HIS A 37 7.25 11.99 13.81
N PHE A 38 7.61 10.97 14.57
CA PHE A 38 8.52 11.03 15.72
C PHE A 38 9.63 9.97 15.56
N PRO A 39 10.58 10.20 14.63
CA PRO A 39 11.63 9.23 14.36
C PRO A 39 12.53 9.05 15.57
N GLN A 40 12.65 7.82 16.05
CA GLN A 40 13.58 7.49 17.14
C GLN A 40 15.04 7.54 16.68
N ASN A 41 15.31 7.17 15.43
CA ASN A 41 16.61 7.30 14.79
C ASN A 41 16.47 7.34 13.25
N PRO A 42 17.53 7.73 12.50
CA PRO A 42 17.47 7.84 11.05
C PRO A 42 17.16 6.54 10.32
N ASP A 43 17.54 5.39 10.85
CA ASP A 43 17.31 4.10 10.20
C ASP A 43 15.85 3.65 10.31
N LEU A 44 15.21 3.91 11.45
CA LEU A 44 13.77 3.68 11.63
C LEU A 44 12.94 4.63 10.78
N LEU A 45 13.37 5.88 10.61
CA LEU A 45 12.73 6.80 9.67
C LEU A 45 12.77 6.27 8.23
N LYS A 46 13.93 5.75 7.79
CA LYS A 46 14.06 5.15 6.44
C LYS A 46 13.13 3.94 6.28
N LYS A 47 13.03 3.08 7.29
CA LYS A 47 12.09 1.94 7.27
C LYS A 47 10.63 2.40 7.21
N ALA A 48 10.26 3.46 7.93
CA ALA A 48 8.93 4.03 7.90
C ALA A 48 8.58 4.59 6.53
N GLN A 49 9.51 5.36 5.94
CA GLN A 49 9.36 5.86 4.58
C GLN A 49 9.23 4.72 3.57
N TYR A 50 10.04 3.67 3.69
CA TYR A 50 9.95 2.50 2.82
C TYR A 50 8.59 1.80 2.92
N ARG A 51 8.10 1.54 4.14
CA ARG A 51 6.77 0.94 4.38
C ARG A 51 5.66 1.73 3.71
N LEU A 52 5.62 3.05 3.95
CA LEU A 52 4.53 3.91 3.48
C LEU A 52 4.57 4.07 1.95
N LYS A 53 5.77 4.25 1.37
CA LYS A 53 5.93 4.31 -0.10
C LYS A 53 5.55 2.99 -0.77
N PHE A 54 5.94 1.86 -0.17
CA PHE A 54 5.57 0.55 -0.68
C PHE A 54 4.04 0.40 -0.69
N GLU A 55 3.38 0.76 0.40
CA GLU A 55 1.93 0.65 0.54
C GLU A 55 1.18 1.54 -0.45
N GLU A 56 1.60 2.79 -0.61
CA GLU A 56 1.03 3.71 -1.59
C GLU A 56 1.15 3.16 -3.02
N LEU A 57 2.35 2.71 -3.41
CA LEU A 57 2.58 2.13 -4.74
C LEU A 57 1.78 0.84 -4.95
N PHE A 58 1.66 0.00 -3.92
CA PHE A 58 0.88 -1.22 -3.99
C PHE A 58 -0.60 -0.92 -4.28
N TYR A 59 -1.21 0.03 -3.57
CA TYR A 59 -2.60 0.41 -3.84
C TYR A 59 -2.79 1.10 -5.19
N ILE A 60 -1.83 1.91 -5.64
CA ILE A 60 -1.84 2.46 -6.99
C ILE A 60 -1.87 1.33 -8.04
N GLN A 61 -1.02 0.31 -7.88
CA GLN A 61 -0.99 -0.84 -8.78
C GLN A 61 -2.30 -1.63 -8.77
N LEU A 62 -2.87 -1.89 -7.59
CA LEU A 62 -4.19 -2.54 -7.48
C LEU A 62 -5.29 -1.74 -8.19
N ASN A 63 -5.29 -0.41 -8.06
CA ASN A 63 -6.24 0.45 -8.75
C ASN A 63 -6.09 0.39 -10.26
N ILE A 64 -4.85 0.39 -10.77
CA ILE A 64 -4.58 0.24 -12.21
C ILE A 64 -5.10 -1.11 -12.72
N LEU A 65 -4.83 -2.21 -12.00
CA LEU A 65 -5.27 -3.55 -12.36
C LEU A 65 -6.80 -3.67 -12.35
N LYS A 66 -7.45 -3.09 -11.35
CA LYS A 66 -8.92 -3.00 -11.28
C LYS A 66 -9.46 -2.26 -12.51
N TYR A 67 -8.93 -1.06 -12.81
CA TYR A 67 -9.33 -0.28 -13.98
C TYR A 67 -9.14 -1.02 -15.31
N ALA A 68 -8.02 -1.75 -15.47
CA ALA A 68 -7.76 -2.53 -16.67
C ALA A 68 -8.77 -3.68 -16.82
N THR A 69 -9.07 -4.36 -15.71
CA THR A 69 -10.02 -5.48 -15.66
C THR A 69 -11.44 -5.00 -15.98
N ASP A 70 -11.88 -3.93 -15.34
CA ASP A 70 -13.21 -3.34 -15.53
C ASP A 70 -13.40 -2.89 -17.00
N ARG A 71 -12.38 -2.27 -17.59
CA ARG A 71 -12.40 -1.89 -19.01
C ARG A 71 -12.53 -3.09 -19.94
N ARG A 72 -11.76 -4.16 -19.70
CA ARG A 72 -11.84 -5.40 -20.50
C ARG A 72 -13.21 -6.07 -20.42
N GLN A 73 -13.84 -6.05 -19.25
CA GLN A 73 -15.18 -6.61 -19.07
C GLN A 73 -16.26 -5.76 -19.76
N LYS A 74 -16.18 -4.43 -19.61
CA LYS A 74 -17.17 -3.49 -20.17
C LYS A 74 -17.10 -3.39 -21.69
N TYR A 75 -15.90 -3.42 -22.25
CA TYR A 75 -15.65 -3.34 -23.68
C TYR A 75 -15.08 -4.67 -24.16
N ARG A 76 -15.94 -5.70 -24.24
CA ARG A 76 -15.64 -6.88 -25.04
C ARG A 76 -15.53 -6.42 -26.50
N GLY A 77 -14.32 -6.37 -27.03
CA GLY A 77 -14.07 -5.98 -28.42
C GLY A 77 -14.93 -6.80 -29.37
N HIS A 78 -15.28 -6.22 -30.51
CA HIS A 78 -16.00 -6.94 -31.55
C HIS A 78 -15.13 -8.09 -32.05
N ILE A 79 -15.64 -9.32 -31.95
CA ILE A 79 -14.95 -10.51 -32.46
C ILE A 79 -15.14 -10.50 -33.97
N PHE A 80 -14.05 -10.34 -34.73
CA PHE A 80 -14.11 -10.49 -36.18
C PHE A 80 -14.12 -11.99 -36.50
N ASP A 81 -15.25 -12.50 -37.01
CA ASP A 81 -15.39 -13.91 -37.38
C ASP A 81 -14.57 -14.28 -38.62
N THR A 82 -14.15 -13.31 -39.42
CA THR A 82 -13.26 -13.53 -40.57
C THR A 82 -12.35 -12.32 -40.75
N VAL A 83 -11.04 -12.55 -40.67
CA VAL A 83 -10.01 -11.60 -41.08
C VAL A 83 -9.49 -12.03 -42.45
N GLY A 84 -9.64 -11.15 -43.44
CA GLY A 84 -9.20 -11.35 -44.83
C GLY A 84 -7.88 -10.66 -45.10
#